data_AF-A0A377JWX0-F1
#
_entry.id   AF-A0A377JWX0-F1
#
_cell.length_a   1.000
_cell.length_b   1.000
_cell.length_c   1.000
_cell.angle_alpha   90.00
_cell.angle_beta   90.00
_cell.angle_gamma   90.00
#
_symmetry.space_group_name_H-M   'P 1'
#
loop_
_entity.id
_entity.type
_entity.pdbx_description
1 polymer ?
#
loop_
_entity_poly.entity_id
_entity_poly.type
_entity_poly.pdbx_seq_one_letter_code
_entity_poly.pdbx_strand_id
1 'polypeptide(L)'
;MGNAIKSEVKHYSAIKQIDFVKEASDSLTQWITDRRDRALVCALSNDFTNAVVCDKDNGFKKPSKNQSVSDLTKTITADDKMNVKALRRAIFQARAGIKYDGSQAFPIKPIRSETITQAGIPVQNYSYIILLDSYAINQLKEDKEWQEIHKHAGDRGDKNALFTGLVGIIDNCPIIDMGVWTSLNVGLLNSEVSDSEFKTHLNTQNHNKVTPPSSYAGNTAVSIGALIGASALVMAGNDSVNFYISESEDAGRKPSVV
;
A
#
# COMPACT_ATOMS: atom_id res chain seq x y z
N MET A 1 -59.68 -6.38 9.09
CA MET A 1 -58.44 -7.13 9.42
C MET A 1 -57.97 -7.82 8.16
N GLY A 2 -57.03 -7.21 7.43
CA GLY A 2 -56.46 -7.79 6.22
C GLY A 2 -55.15 -8.49 6.56
N ASN A 3 -55.08 -9.79 6.32
CA ASN A 3 -53.87 -10.59 6.47
C ASN A 3 -52.78 -10.04 5.54
N ALA A 4 -51.82 -9.32 6.10
CA ALA A 4 -50.59 -8.97 5.41
C ALA A 4 -49.76 -10.26 5.27
N ILE A 5 -49.75 -10.83 4.07
CA ILE A 5 -48.84 -11.92 3.73
C ILE A 5 -47.41 -11.35 3.80
N LYS A 6 -46.55 -11.99 4.60
CA LYS A 6 -45.14 -11.61 4.72
C LYS A 6 -44.47 -11.72 3.35
N SER A 7 -43.60 -10.77 3.02
CA SER A 7 -42.83 -10.70 1.77
C SER A 7 -42.31 -12.08 1.33
N GLU A 8 -42.45 -12.41 0.05
CA GLU A 8 -41.92 -13.63 -0.56
C GLU A 8 -40.43 -13.84 -0.21
N VAL A 9 -39.67 -12.76 -0.01
CA VAL A 9 -38.24 -12.81 0.38
C VAL A 9 -38.03 -13.54 1.70
N LYS A 10 -38.90 -13.37 2.71
CA LYS A 10 -38.79 -14.10 4.00
C LYS A 10 -39.10 -15.58 3.85
N HIS A 11 -40.03 -15.94 2.95
CA HIS A 11 -40.31 -17.34 2.67
C HIS A 11 -39.20 -18.00 1.83
N TYR A 12 -38.62 -17.28 0.86
CA TYR A 12 -37.47 -17.75 0.10
C TYR A 12 -36.19 -17.84 0.95
N SER A 13 -35.95 -16.93 1.91
CA SER A 13 -34.78 -17.00 2.81
C SER A 13 -34.87 -18.22 3.75
N ALA A 14 -36.06 -18.52 4.26
CA ALA A 14 -36.32 -19.69 5.10
C ALA A 14 -36.17 -21.02 4.32
N ILE A 15 -36.57 -21.04 3.04
CA ILE A 15 -36.49 -22.23 2.18
C ILE A 15 -35.04 -22.46 1.67
N LYS A 16 -34.27 -21.40 1.44
CA LYS A 16 -32.89 -21.49 0.92
C LYS A 16 -31.79 -21.45 1.99
N GLN A 17 -32.12 -21.29 3.28
CA GLN A 17 -31.15 -21.08 4.37
C GLN A 17 -30.16 -19.91 4.12
N ILE A 18 -30.53 -18.95 3.27
CA ILE A 18 -29.69 -17.78 2.97
C ILE A 18 -30.08 -16.66 3.93
N ASP A 19 -29.14 -16.27 4.80
CA ASP A 19 -29.28 -15.09 5.65
C ASP A 19 -28.88 -13.84 4.85
N PHE A 20 -29.87 -13.29 4.12
CA PHE A 20 -29.70 -12.09 3.30
C PHE A 20 -29.17 -10.88 4.09
N VAL A 21 -29.53 -10.74 5.37
CA VAL A 21 -29.08 -9.61 6.19
C VAL A 21 -27.60 -9.75 6.48
N LYS A 22 -27.17 -10.97 6.84
CA LYS A 22 -25.75 -11.26 7.06
C LYS A 22 -24.94 -11.10 5.78
N GLU A 23 -25.38 -11.68 4.66
CA GLU A 23 -24.66 -11.57 3.37
C GLU A 23 -24.56 -10.11 2.89
N ALA A 24 -25.63 -9.32 3.05
CA ALA A 24 -25.61 -7.90 2.71
C ALA A 24 -24.64 -7.12 3.62
N SER A 25 -24.65 -7.40 4.94
CA SER A 25 -23.77 -6.74 5.91
C SER A 25 -22.30 -7.07 5.66
N ASP A 26 -21.98 -8.34 5.39
CA ASP A 26 -20.62 -8.79 5.08
C ASP A 26 -20.14 -8.16 3.75
N SER A 27 -20.99 -8.16 2.72
CA SER A 27 -20.66 -7.57 1.41
C SER A 27 -20.45 -6.06 1.50
N LEU A 28 -21.29 -5.34 2.26
CA LEU A 28 -21.15 -3.90 2.50
C LEU A 28 -19.87 -3.59 3.28
N THR A 29 -19.53 -4.42 4.27
CA THR A 29 -18.31 -4.30 5.07
C THR A 29 -17.06 -4.50 4.22
N GLN A 30 -17.06 -5.49 3.32
CA GLN A 30 -15.97 -5.68 2.37
C GLN A 30 -15.85 -4.49 1.41
N TRP A 31 -16.97 -4.06 0.82
CA TRP A 31 -16.97 -2.95 -0.14
C TRP A 31 -16.45 -1.65 0.46
N ILE A 32 -16.85 -1.29 1.68
CA ILE A 32 -16.37 -0.07 2.32
C ILE A 32 -14.90 -0.17 2.72
N THR A 33 -14.44 -1.37 3.10
CA THR A 33 -13.03 -1.63 3.40
C THR A 33 -12.18 -1.44 2.15
N ASP A 34 -12.56 -2.07 1.04
CA ASP A 34 -11.87 -1.92 -0.24
C ASP A 34 -11.86 -0.45 -0.69
N ARG A 35 -13.00 0.24 -0.56
CA ARG A 35 -13.10 1.66 -0.91
C ARG A 35 -12.15 2.53 -0.07
N ARG A 36 -12.05 2.27 1.23
CA ARG A 36 -11.16 2.97 2.16
C ARG A 36 -9.70 2.72 1.80
N ASP A 37 -9.33 1.46 1.57
CA ASP A 37 -7.96 1.08 1.28
C ASP A 37 -7.52 1.65 -0.08
N ARG A 38 -8.41 1.65 -1.09
CA ARG A 38 -8.19 2.33 -2.38
C ARG A 38 -7.89 3.81 -2.21
N ALA A 39 -8.67 4.50 -1.38
CA ALA A 39 -8.45 5.93 -1.11
C ALA A 39 -7.12 6.18 -0.37
N LEU A 40 -6.77 5.32 0.58
CA LEU A 40 -5.53 5.40 1.35
C LEU A 40 -4.30 5.20 0.46
N VAL A 41 -4.31 4.17 -0.39
CA VAL A 41 -3.21 3.93 -1.35
C VAL A 41 -3.11 5.08 -2.37
N CYS A 42 -4.24 5.58 -2.88
CA CYS A 42 -4.20 6.72 -3.80
C CYS A 42 -3.63 7.99 -3.14
N ALA A 43 -4.01 8.26 -1.88
CA ALA A 43 -3.48 9.38 -1.12
C ALA A 43 -1.98 9.22 -0.82
N LEU A 44 -1.55 7.99 -0.48
CA LEU A 44 -0.14 7.67 -0.25
C LEU A 44 0.72 7.89 -1.50
N SER A 45 0.21 7.47 -2.66
CA SER A 45 0.96 7.50 -3.93
C SER A 45 0.83 8.81 -4.70
N ASN A 46 0.05 9.78 -4.21
CA ASN A 46 -0.11 11.05 -4.89
C ASN A 46 1.10 11.96 -4.70
N ASP A 47 1.71 12.36 -5.81
CA ASP A 47 2.75 13.40 -5.89
C ASP A 47 4.01 13.16 -5.03
N PHE A 48 4.74 12.09 -5.33
CA PHE A 48 6.06 11.85 -4.74
C PHE A 48 7.04 13.00 -5.02
N THR A 49 7.42 13.71 -3.96
CA THR A 49 8.39 14.83 -4.01
C THR A 49 9.84 14.38 -3.80
N ASN A 50 10.04 13.13 -3.37
CA ASN A 50 11.33 12.50 -3.19
C ASN A 50 11.22 11.01 -3.57
N ALA A 51 12.19 10.46 -4.29
CA ALA A 51 12.17 9.07 -4.73
C ALA A 51 13.58 8.52 -4.94
N VAL A 52 13.71 7.20 -4.84
CA VAL A 52 14.88 6.46 -5.31
C VAL A 52 14.48 5.67 -6.54
N VAL A 53 15.17 5.90 -7.65
CA VAL A 53 14.94 5.19 -8.91
C VAL A 53 16.00 4.10 -9.05
N CYS A 54 15.59 2.86 -9.26
CA CYS A 54 16.49 1.72 -9.38
C CYS A 54 17.38 1.83 -10.62
N ASP A 55 18.59 1.29 -10.52
CA ASP A 55 19.57 1.26 -11.61
C ASP A 55 20.27 -0.09 -11.63
N LYS A 56 20.40 -0.70 -12.81
CA LYS A 56 21.11 -1.97 -13.00
C LYS A 56 22.56 -1.92 -12.50
N ASP A 57 23.29 -0.88 -12.85
CA ASP A 57 24.74 -0.85 -12.68
C ASP A 57 25.15 -0.33 -11.29
N ASN A 58 24.48 0.72 -10.82
CA ASN A 58 24.83 1.42 -9.59
C ASN A 58 23.90 1.11 -8.41
N GLY A 59 22.81 0.38 -8.65
CA GLY A 59 21.73 0.13 -7.68
C GLY A 59 20.65 1.22 -7.72
N PHE A 60 21.03 2.49 -7.85
CA PHE A 60 20.10 3.61 -8.01
C PHE A 60 20.63 4.71 -8.96
N LYS A 61 19.71 5.39 -9.66
CA LYS A 61 20.02 6.46 -10.60
C LYS A 61 20.32 7.78 -9.88
N LYS A 62 21.20 8.59 -10.48
CA LYS A 62 21.50 9.95 -10.02
C LYS A 62 20.71 10.94 -10.87
N PRO A 63 20.03 11.93 -10.26
CA PRO A 63 19.33 12.93 -11.04
C PRO A 63 20.29 13.89 -11.73
N SER A 64 19.85 14.37 -12.89
CA SER A 64 20.44 15.54 -13.54
C SER A 64 20.01 16.82 -12.83
N LYS A 65 20.72 17.93 -13.07
CA LYS A 65 20.43 19.23 -12.46
C LYS A 65 18.98 19.66 -12.74
N ASN A 66 18.23 20.00 -11.69
CA ASN A 66 16.81 20.42 -11.73
C ASN A 66 15.84 19.39 -12.34
N GLN A 67 16.23 18.12 -12.45
CA GLN A 67 15.34 17.08 -12.95
C GLN A 67 14.27 16.76 -11.92
N SER A 68 13.00 16.73 -12.31
CA SER A 68 11.90 16.35 -11.41
C SER A 68 11.89 14.83 -11.16
N VAL A 69 11.18 14.39 -10.11
CA VAL A 69 11.01 12.95 -9.82
C VAL A 69 10.38 12.22 -11.01
N SER A 70 9.32 12.77 -11.62
CA SER A 70 8.66 12.19 -12.79
C SER A 70 9.60 12.08 -14.00
N ASP A 71 10.47 13.06 -14.21
CA ASP A 71 11.43 13.01 -15.31
C ASP A 71 12.57 12.03 -15.03
N LEU A 72 12.94 11.83 -13.76
CA LEU A 72 13.91 10.82 -13.37
C LEU A 72 13.36 9.41 -13.57
N THR A 73 12.11 9.14 -13.17
CA THR A 73 11.50 7.81 -13.32
C THR A 73 11.30 7.42 -14.79
N LYS A 74 11.10 8.38 -15.69
CA LYS A 74 11.03 8.10 -17.14
C LYS A 74 12.32 7.57 -17.75
N THR A 75 13.45 7.69 -17.05
CA THR A 75 14.74 7.10 -17.47
C THR A 75 14.87 5.61 -17.13
N ILE A 76 13.87 5.01 -16.47
CA ILE A 76 13.84 3.58 -16.13
C ILE A 76 13.77 2.74 -17.41
N THR A 77 14.63 1.74 -17.46
CA THR A 77 14.68 0.70 -18.50
C THR A 77 14.25 -0.65 -17.92
N ALA A 78 13.91 -1.62 -18.77
CA ALA A 78 13.45 -2.95 -18.33
C ALA A 78 14.50 -3.73 -17.50
N ASP A 79 15.78 -3.38 -17.62
CA ASP A 79 16.86 -4.00 -16.86
C ASP A 79 17.01 -3.43 -15.43
N ASP A 80 16.38 -2.28 -15.14
CA ASP A 80 16.47 -1.62 -13.84
C ASP A 80 15.52 -2.32 -12.84
N LYS A 81 16.06 -3.31 -12.13
CA LYS A 81 15.31 -4.11 -11.15
C LYS A 81 15.40 -3.57 -9.72
N MET A 82 14.35 -3.81 -8.93
CA MET A 82 14.35 -3.59 -7.49
C MET A 82 15.50 -4.33 -6.81
N ASN A 83 16.24 -3.65 -5.94
CA ASN A 83 17.46 -4.19 -5.30
C ASN A 83 17.69 -3.60 -3.91
N VAL A 84 18.51 -4.29 -3.10
CA VAL A 84 18.81 -3.90 -1.71
C VAL A 84 19.48 -2.52 -1.63
N LYS A 85 20.34 -2.17 -2.58
CA LYS A 85 21.04 -0.87 -2.58
C LYS A 85 20.07 0.30 -2.72
N ALA A 86 19.05 0.19 -3.57
CA ALA A 86 18.01 1.20 -3.71
C ALA A 86 17.22 1.37 -2.40
N LEU A 87 16.86 0.26 -1.75
CA LEU A 87 16.14 0.29 -0.47
C LEU A 87 16.96 0.96 0.64
N ARG A 88 18.24 0.59 0.78
CA ARG A 88 19.15 1.25 1.74
C ARG A 88 19.32 2.73 1.44
N ARG A 89 19.37 3.12 0.17
CA ARG A 89 19.41 4.53 -0.22
C ARG A 89 18.15 5.28 0.19
N ALA A 90 16.97 4.68 0.05
CA ALA A 90 15.71 5.27 0.47
C ALA A 90 15.66 5.46 2.00
N ILE A 91 16.08 4.44 2.76
CA ILE A 91 16.19 4.51 4.23
C ILE A 91 17.16 5.62 4.64
N PHE A 92 18.32 5.72 3.97
CA PHE A 92 19.29 6.76 4.24
C PHE A 92 18.73 8.16 3.96
N GLN A 93 18.07 8.36 2.81
CA GLN A 93 17.43 9.63 2.46
C GLN A 93 16.39 10.05 3.51
N ALA A 94 15.57 9.11 3.97
CA ALA A 94 14.57 9.34 5.01
C ALA A 94 15.20 9.71 6.36
N ARG A 95 16.23 8.98 6.80
CA ARG A 95 16.93 9.21 8.07
C ARG A 95 17.76 10.50 8.08
N ALA A 96 18.48 10.76 6.99
CA ALA A 96 19.38 11.90 6.88
C ALA A 96 18.67 13.20 6.50
N GLY A 97 17.42 13.14 6.05
CA GLY A 97 16.72 14.32 5.53
C GLY A 97 17.37 14.81 4.24
N ILE A 98 17.60 13.92 3.28
CA ILE A 98 18.24 14.27 2.01
C ILE A 98 17.34 13.82 0.87
N LYS A 99 17.11 14.71 -0.11
CA LYS A 99 16.34 14.39 -1.31
C LYS A 99 17.16 13.61 -2.33
N TYR A 100 16.49 13.12 -3.36
CA TYR A 100 17.06 12.40 -4.48
C TYR A 100 18.19 13.18 -5.19
N ASP A 101 18.08 14.51 -5.23
CA ASP A 101 19.06 15.45 -5.80
C ASP A 101 20.19 15.86 -4.84
N GLY A 102 20.19 15.34 -3.62
CA GLY A 102 21.18 15.68 -2.59
C GLY A 102 20.86 16.96 -1.82
N SER A 103 19.77 17.67 -2.13
CA SER A 103 19.32 18.82 -1.35
C SER A 103 18.78 18.39 0.02
N GLN A 104 18.87 19.30 0.99
CA GLN A 104 18.40 19.06 2.34
C GLN A 104 16.86 19.06 2.39
N ALA A 105 16.32 18.20 3.25
CA ALA A 105 14.91 18.07 3.57
C ALA A 105 14.77 17.74 5.06
N PHE A 106 13.55 17.85 5.57
CA PHE A 106 13.29 17.36 6.93
C PHE A 106 13.41 15.84 6.97
N PRO A 107 14.16 15.27 7.92
CA PRO A 107 14.16 13.84 8.16
C PRO A 107 12.74 13.33 8.44
N ILE A 108 12.40 12.19 7.85
CA ILE A 108 11.12 11.55 8.10
C ILE A 108 11.17 10.95 9.51
N LYS A 109 10.15 11.21 10.33
CA LYS A 109 10.08 10.58 11.65
C LYS A 109 9.82 9.08 11.50
N PRO A 110 10.59 8.21 12.15
CA PRO A 110 10.36 6.77 12.12
C PRO A 110 9.09 6.38 12.88
N ILE A 111 8.53 5.21 12.57
CA ILE A 111 7.30 4.68 13.20
C ILE A 111 7.60 4.15 14.60
N ARG A 112 8.78 3.55 14.78
CA ARG A 112 9.22 3.01 16.08
C ARG A 112 10.68 3.36 16.32
N SER A 113 11.00 3.66 17.57
CA SER A 113 12.36 3.79 18.08
C SER A 113 12.54 2.80 19.23
N GLU A 114 13.35 1.76 19.04
CA GLU A 114 13.70 0.82 20.09
C GLU A 114 15.11 1.09 20.59
N THR A 115 15.31 1.15 21.90
CA THR A 115 16.65 1.21 22.47
C THR A 115 17.13 -0.20 22.76
N ILE A 116 18.13 -0.69 22.03
CA ILE A 116 18.76 -1.98 22.25
C ILE A 116 20.16 -1.76 22.80
N THR A 117 20.50 -2.46 23.89
CA THR A 117 21.85 -2.43 24.44
C THR A 117 22.72 -3.44 23.71
N GLN A 118 23.67 -2.98 22.90
CA GLN A 118 24.70 -3.83 22.28
C GLN A 118 26.05 -3.55 22.94
N ALA A 119 26.69 -4.59 23.46
CA ALA A 119 27.98 -4.49 24.15
C ALA A 119 28.04 -3.40 25.24
N GLY A 120 26.93 -3.18 25.96
CA GLY A 120 26.82 -2.17 27.02
C GLY A 120 26.53 -0.74 26.54
N ILE A 121 26.43 -0.51 25.23
CA ILE A 121 26.08 0.81 24.66
C ILE A 121 24.60 0.79 24.28
N PRO A 122 23.77 1.70 24.82
CA PRO A 122 22.38 1.84 24.40
C PRO A 122 22.34 2.47 23.00
N VAL A 123 21.83 1.72 22.02
CA VAL A 123 21.66 2.15 20.63
C VAL A 123 20.17 2.32 20.33
N GLN A 124 19.78 3.49 19.81
CA GLN A 124 18.42 3.73 19.34
C GLN A 124 18.28 3.27 17.88
N ASN A 125 17.39 2.31 17.66
CA ASN A 125 17.06 1.76 16.36
C ASN A 125 15.74 2.34 15.86
N TYR A 126 15.82 3.12 14.79
CA TYR A 126 14.67 3.72 14.12
C TYR A 126 14.17 2.82 12.99
N SER A 127 12.89 2.46 13.03
CA SER A 127 12.22 1.61 12.03
C SER A 127 11.24 2.40 11.17
N TYR A 128 11.33 2.20 9.86
CA TYR A 128 10.37 2.62 8.83
C TYR A 128 9.71 1.37 8.24
N ILE A 129 8.54 1.51 7.63
CA ILE A 129 7.92 0.41 6.88
C ILE A 129 8.12 0.65 5.39
N ILE A 130 8.50 -0.39 4.66
CA ILE A 130 8.65 -0.37 3.20
C ILE A 130 7.48 -1.15 2.62
N LEU A 131 6.72 -0.50 1.74
CA LEU A 131 5.59 -1.07 1.02
C LEU A 131 6.02 -1.26 -0.44
N LEU A 132 5.94 -2.49 -0.94
CA LEU A 132 6.25 -2.83 -2.33
C LEU A 132 5.10 -3.63 -2.95
N ASP A 133 4.99 -3.57 -4.27
CA ASP A 133 4.10 -4.44 -5.03
C ASP A 133 4.76 -5.83 -5.24
N SER A 134 3.95 -6.82 -5.58
CA SER A 134 4.45 -8.19 -5.73
C SER A 134 5.48 -8.34 -6.88
N TYR A 135 5.44 -7.46 -7.90
CA TYR A 135 6.44 -7.44 -8.96
C TYR A 135 7.81 -7.00 -8.45
N ALA A 136 7.89 -5.89 -7.72
CA ALA A 136 9.14 -5.42 -7.11
C ALA A 136 9.67 -6.40 -6.06
N ILE A 137 8.78 -7.07 -5.31
CA ILE A 137 9.18 -8.14 -4.39
C ILE A 137 9.83 -9.31 -5.11
N ASN A 138 9.25 -9.76 -6.23
CA ASN A 138 9.84 -10.86 -7.00
C ASN A 138 11.20 -10.46 -7.59
N GLN A 139 11.35 -9.23 -8.07
CA GLN A 139 12.65 -8.70 -8.50
C GLN A 139 13.68 -8.65 -7.35
N LEU A 140 13.25 -8.22 -6.15
CA LEU A 140 14.12 -8.16 -4.97
C LEU A 140 14.61 -9.54 -4.54
N LYS A 141 13.77 -10.58 -4.64
CA LYS A 141 14.16 -11.98 -4.34
C LYS A 141 15.24 -12.51 -5.28
N GLU A 142 15.35 -11.97 -6.49
CA GLU A 142 16.40 -12.29 -7.45
C GLU A 142 17.73 -11.57 -7.16
N ASP A 143 17.72 -10.53 -6.32
CA ASP A 143 18.92 -9.79 -5.97
C ASP A 143 19.88 -10.67 -5.14
N LYS A 144 21.15 -10.72 -5.56
CA LYS A 144 22.18 -11.53 -4.90
C LYS A 144 22.40 -11.07 -3.46
N GLU A 145 22.39 -9.77 -3.22
CA GLU A 145 22.57 -9.22 -1.89
C GLU A 145 21.42 -9.62 -0.96
N TRP A 146 20.19 -9.58 -1.46
CA TRP A 146 19.01 -10.06 -0.73
C TRP A 146 19.14 -11.54 -0.36
N GLN A 147 19.52 -12.38 -1.32
CA GLN A 147 19.71 -13.81 -1.10
C GLN A 147 20.79 -14.08 -0.06
N GLU A 148 21.92 -13.37 -0.10
CA GLU A 148 22.98 -13.53 0.88
C GLU A 148 22.53 -13.11 2.28
N ILE A 149 21.85 -11.97 2.44
CA ILE A 149 21.31 -11.53 3.74
C ILE A 149 20.44 -12.64 4.36
N HIS A 150 19.55 -13.24 3.58
CA HIS A 150 18.64 -14.29 4.07
C HIS A 150 19.34 -15.64 4.29
N LYS A 151 20.43 -15.93 3.58
CA LYS A 151 21.26 -17.12 3.86
C LYS A 151 22.00 -16.98 5.18
N HIS A 152 22.56 -15.80 5.47
CA HIS A 152 23.38 -15.54 6.66
C HIS A 152 22.56 -15.18 7.91
N ALA A 153 21.29 -14.77 7.75
CA ALA A 153 20.42 -14.37 8.86
C ALA A 153 20.07 -15.50 9.85
N GLY A 154 20.40 -16.77 9.57
CA GLY A 154 20.37 -17.87 10.55
C GLY A 154 18.99 -18.34 11.03
N ASP A 155 17.96 -17.49 10.96
CA ASP A 155 16.59 -17.79 11.38
C ASP A 155 15.82 -18.52 10.25
N ARG A 156 15.98 -19.84 10.21
CA ARG A 156 15.13 -20.74 9.41
C ARG A 156 14.05 -21.36 10.31
N GLY A 157 12.78 -20.97 10.13
CA GLY A 157 11.64 -21.60 10.81
C GLY A 157 10.32 -20.84 10.63
N ASP A 158 9.28 -21.24 11.37
CA ASP A 158 7.87 -20.75 11.33
C ASP A 158 7.69 -19.22 11.55
N LYS A 159 8.77 -18.50 11.87
CA LYS A 159 8.81 -17.03 11.93
C LYS A 159 9.12 -16.37 10.58
N ASN A 160 9.50 -17.15 9.55
CA ASN A 160 9.54 -16.70 8.17
C ASN A 160 8.12 -16.57 7.67
N ALA A 161 7.60 -15.37 7.77
CA ALA A 161 6.19 -15.08 7.72
C ALA A 161 5.67 -15.03 6.27
N LEU A 162 5.86 -16.13 5.53
CA LEU A 162 5.41 -16.35 4.15
C LEU A 162 3.90 -16.15 3.96
N PHE A 163 3.11 -16.13 5.04
CA PHE A 163 1.66 -15.95 5.03
C PHE A 163 1.16 -14.68 5.73
N THR A 164 2.05 -13.80 6.22
CA THR A 164 1.63 -12.56 6.94
C THR A 164 1.73 -11.29 6.11
N GLY A 165 2.21 -11.39 4.86
CA GLY A 165 2.55 -10.23 4.03
C GLY A 165 3.92 -9.62 4.34
N LEU A 166 4.60 -10.02 5.41
CA LEU A 166 5.99 -9.62 5.70
C LEU A 166 6.98 -10.44 4.85
N VAL A 167 7.74 -9.76 3.99
CA VAL A 167 8.71 -10.40 3.08
C VAL A 167 10.08 -10.57 3.72
N GLY A 168 10.49 -9.60 4.55
CA GLY A 168 11.79 -9.60 5.22
C GLY A 168 12.08 -8.25 5.85
N ILE A 169 13.32 -8.08 6.35
CA ILE A 169 13.76 -6.86 7.04
C ILE A 169 15.10 -6.41 6.46
N ILE A 170 15.23 -5.12 6.14
CA ILE A 170 16.51 -4.48 5.76
C ILE A 170 16.75 -3.30 6.68
N ASP A 171 17.94 -3.20 7.29
CA ASP A 171 18.33 -2.10 8.17
C ASP A 171 17.27 -1.75 9.24
N ASN A 172 16.68 -2.80 9.83
CA ASN A 172 15.57 -2.74 10.81
C ASN A 172 14.25 -2.15 10.27
N CYS A 173 14.07 -2.12 8.95
CA CYS A 173 12.84 -1.70 8.29
C CYS A 173 12.14 -2.93 7.68
N PRO A 174 10.95 -3.32 8.16
CA PRO A 174 10.18 -4.40 7.55
C PRO A 174 9.71 -4.04 6.15
N ILE A 175 9.73 -5.03 5.27
CA ILE A 175 9.21 -4.96 3.89
C ILE A 175 7.91 -5.74 3.83
N ILE A 176 6.85 -5.08 3.38
CA ILE A 176 5.50 -5.66 3.25
C ILE A 176 5.15 -5.76 1.76
N ASP A 177 4.71 -6.94 1.34
CA ASP A 177 4.08 -7.14 0.03
C ASP A 177 2.62 -6.70 0.12
N MET A 178 2.32 -5.58 -0.54
CA MET A 178 0.99 -5.00 -0.56
C MET A 178 0.12 -5.58 -1.69
N GLY A 179 0.62 -6.55 -2.47
CA GLY A 179 -0.07 -7.00 -3.66
C GLY A 179 -0.01 -5.98 -4.80
N VAL A 180 -0.59 -6.35 -5.93
CA VAL A 180 -0.75 -5.47 -7.10
C VAL A 180 -2.19 -4.98 -7.14
N TRP A 181 -2.37 -3.69 -7.41
CA TRP A 181 -3.70 -3.13 -7.65
C TRP A 181 -4.37 -3.78 -8.87
N THR A 182 -5.58 -4.29 -8.67
CA THR A 182 -6.43 -4.84 -9.74
C THR A 182 -7.86 -4.35 -9.60
N SER A 183 -8.71 -4.65 -10.58
CA SER A 183 -10.14 -4.37 -10.49
C SER A 183 -10.83 -5.09 -9.32
N LEU A 184 -10.28 -6.23 -8.87
CA LEU A 184 -10.86 -7.06 -7.82
C LEU A 184 -10.23 -6.84 -6.45
N ASN A 185 -8.92 -6.59 -6.40
CA ASN A 185 -8.18 -6.47 -5.15
C ASN A 185 -7.47 -5.12 -5.05
N VAL A 186 -7.49 -4.56 -3.85
CA VAL A 186 -6.67 -3.40 -3.52
C VAL A 186 -5.24 -3.87 -3.30
N GLY A 187 -4.29 -3.24 -3.99
CA GLY A 187 -2.87 -3.46 -3.78
C GLY A 187 -2.10 -2.16 -3.97
N LEU A 188 -0.78 -2.23 -4.14
CA LEU A 188 -0.02 -1.02 -4.42
C LEU A 188 -0.19 -0.59 -5.89
N LEU A 189 -0.18 0.72 -6.14
CA LEU A 189 -0.30 1.27 -7.48
C LEU A 189 0.98 1.01 -8.27
N ASN A 190 0.83 0.66 -9.55
CA ASN A 190 1.88 0.69 -10.55
C ASN A 190 1.45 1.65 -11.67
N SER A 191 2.34 1.93 -12.61
CA SER A 191 2.05 2.88 -13.69
C SER A 191 1.01 2.41 -14.71
N GLU A 192 0.61 1.14 -14.67
CA GLU A 192 -0.40 0.57 -15.59
C GLU A 192 -1.82 0.74 -15.05
N VAL A 193 -1.97 1.11 -13.77
CA VAL A 193 -3.28 1.45 -13.21
C VAL A 193 -3.83 2.69 -13.90
N SER A 194 -5.08 2.60 -14.35
CA SER A 194 -5.73 3.69 -15.07
C SER A 194 -5.78 4.98 -14.25
N ASP A 195 -5.36 6.08 -14.87
CA ASP A 195 -5.44 7.42 -14.29
C ASP A 195 -6.87 7.81 -13.90
N SER A 196 -7.88 7.32 -14.62
CA SER A 196 -9.29 7.59 -14.29
C SER A 196 -9.71 6.85 -13.03
N GLU A 197 -9.24 5.62 -12.84
CA GLU A 197 -9.51 4.82 -11.64
C GLU A 197 -8.81 5.45 -10.42
N PHE A 198 -7.54 5.81 -10.55
CA PHE A 198 -6.80 6.55 -9.53
C PHE A 198 -7.53 7.83 -9.09
N LYS A 199 -7.94 8.67 -10.05
CA LYS A 199 -8.66 9.92 -9.76
C LYS A 199 -10.03 9.70 -9.12
N THR A 200 -10.69 8.58 -9.40
CA THR A 200 -12.00 8.24 -8.81
C THR A 200 -11.88 7.97 -7.30
N HIS A 201 -10.76 7.39 -6.87
CA HIS A 201 -10.53 7.04 -5.47
C HIS A 201 -9.73 8.10 -4.69
N LEU A 202 -9.08 9.04 -5.37
CA LEU A 202 -8.38 10.16 -4.74
C LEU A 202 -9.36 11.28 -4.32
N ASN A 203 -9.31 11.69 -3.07
CA ASN A 203 -10.02 12.90 -2.64
C ASN A 203 -9.25 14.15 -3.10
N THR A 204 -9.59 14.67 -4.28
CA THR A 204 -8.91 15.82 -4.89
C THR A 204 -9.00 17.10 -4.07
N GLN A 205 -9.95 17.22 -3.13
CA GLN A 205 -10.05 18.40 -2.26
C GLN A 205 -8.86 18.51 -1.29
N ASN A 206 -8.20 17.39 -0.99
CA ASN A 206 -7.06 17.33 -0.08
C ASN A 206 -5.72 17.59 -0.77
N HIS A 207 -5.71 17.79 -2.10
CA HIS A 207 -4.48 17.83 -2.89
C HIS A 207 -4.45 19.01 -3.86
N ASN A 208 -3.44 19.87 -3.74
CA ASN A 208 -3.22 20.98 -4.67
C ASN A 208 -2.69 20.51 -6.03
N LYS A 209 -2.07 19.33 -6.07
CA LYS A 209 -1.49 18.72 -7.26
C LYS A 209 -1.83 17.24 -7.28
N VAL A 210 -2.26 16.77 -8.45
CA VAL A 210 -2.59 15.38 -8.70
C VAL A 210 -1.61 14.85 -9.75
N THR A 211 -0.75 13.92 -9.33
CA THR A 211 0.24 13.28 -10.20
C THR A 211 -0.15 11.81 -10.36
N PRO A 212 -0.84 11.44 -11.46
CA PRO A 212 -1.35 10.08 -11.63
C PRO A 212 -0.21 9.07 -11.93
N PRO A 213 -0.44 7.75 -11.73
CA PRO A 213 0.58 6.73 -11.86
C PRO A 213 1.30 6.71 -13.21
N SER A 214 0.57 6.96 -14.31
CA SER A 214 1.13 7.04 -15.67
C SER A 214 2.22 8.10 -15.81
N SER A 215 2.20 9.15 -14.98
CA SER A 215 3.18 10.25 -15.02
C SER A 215 4.60 9.78 -14.66
N TYR A 216 4.72 8.64 -13.98
CA TYR A 216 6.02 8.09 -13.60
C TYR A 216 6.59 7.15 -14.67
N ALA A 217 5.77 6.63 -15.59
CA ALA A 217 6.22 5.78 -16.68
C ALA A 217 6.72 6.60 -17.87
N GLY A 218 7.83 6.12 -18.44
CA GLY A 218 8.30 6.53 -19.77
C GLY A 218 7.85 5.52 -20.82
N ASN A 219 8.80 4.85 -21.45
CA ASN A 219 8.53 3.78 -22.41
C ASN A 219 8.31 2.40 -21.77
N THR A 220 8.53 2.30 -20.45
CA THR A 220 8.46 1.04 -19.69
C THR A 220 7.47 1.22 -18.54
N ALA A 221 6.67 0.19 -18.27
CA ALA A 221 5.84 0.13 -17.07
C ALA A 221 6.71 0.06 -15.81
N VAL A 222 6.30 0.73 -14.74
CA VAL A 222 7.07 0.86 -13.50
C VAL A 222 6.24 0.49 -12.28
N SER A 223 6.84 -0.28 -11.38
CA SER A 223 6.35 -0.50 -10.03
C SER A 223 6.66 0.71 -9.15
N ILE A 224 5.72 1.07 -8.27
CA ILE A 224 5.86 2.24 -7.39
C ILE A 224 5.81 1.76 -5.94
N GLY A 225 6.95 1.83 -5.25
CA GLY A 225 7.07 1.52 -3.82
C GLY A 225 6.95 2.75 -2.93
N ALA A 226 6.60 2.56 -1.66
CA ALA A 226 6.57 3.63 -0.67
C ALA A 226 7.37 3.26 0.59
N LEU A 227 8.20 4.18 1.07
CA LEU A 227 8.81 4.10 2.40
C LEU A 227 8.07 5.08 3.31
N ILE A 228 7.47 4.54 4.37
CA ILE A 228 6.61 5.30 5.28
C ILE A 228 7.22 5.41 6.67
N GLY A 229 7.11 6.62 7.23
CA GLY A 229 7.41 6.94 8.61
C GLY A 229 6.16 7.17 9.45
N ALA A 230 6.35 7.67 10.66
CA ALA A 230 5.25 8.08 11.52
C ALA A 230 4.41 9.18 10.83
N SER A 231 3.10 9.10 11.01
CA SER A 231 2.12 10.07 10.47
C SER A 231 2.06 10.14 8.94
N ALA A 232 2.62 9.15 8.21
CA ALA A 232 2.55 9.12 6.75
C ALA A 232 1.10 8.99 6.24
N LEU A 233 0.26 8.27 6.98
CA LEU A 233 -1.16 8.10 6.70
C LEU A 233 -1.95 8.26 7.99
N VAL A 234 -3.09 8.93 7.89
CA VAL A 234 -4.05 9.06 8.98
C VAL A 234 -5.35 8.41 8.53
N MET A 235 -5.75 7.35 9.24
CA MET A 235 -7.08 6.80 9.12
C MET A 235 -7.98 7.51 10.12
N ALA A 236 -8.88 8.36 9.63
CA ALA A 236 -9.90 8.98 10.46
C ALA A 236 -11.17 8.11 10.40
N GLY A 237 -11.48 7.39 11.49
CA GLY A 237 -12.65 6.52 11.57
C GLY A 237 -12.45 5.35 12.52
N ASN A 238 -13.43 4.44 12.57
CA ASN A 238 -13.29 3.18 13.29
C ASN A 238 -12.44 2.18 12.49
N ASP A 239 -11.65 1.37 13.21
CA ASP A 239 -10.82 0.33 12.63
C ASP A 239 -11.66 -0.74 11.89
N SER A 240 -12.81 -1.09 12.47
CA SER A 240 -13.81 -1.97 11.87
C SER A 240 -15.07 -1.18 11.48
N VAL A 241 -15.56 -1.41 10.26
CA VAL A 241 -16.86 -0.89 9.82
C VAL A 241 -17.90 -1.97 10.10
N ASN A 242 -18.83 -1.68 11.01
CA ASN A 242 -19.96 -2.57 11.30
C ASN A 242 -21.23 -1.93 10.76
N PHE A 243 -21.91 -2.61 9.84
CA PHE A 243 -23.24 -2.24 9.41
C PHE A 243 -24.29 -2.99 10.24
N TYR A 244 -25.29 -2.25 10.73
CA TYR A 244 -26.45 -2.83 11.39
C TYR A 244 -27.67 -2.57 10.50
N ILE A 245 -28.24 -3.63 9.93
CA ILE A 245 -29.53 -3.55 9.22
C ILE A 245 -30.61 -3.85 10.26
N SER A 246 -31.26 -2.79 10.75
CA SER A 246 -32.36 -2.93 11.70
C SER A 246 -33.64 -3.39 11.00
N GLU A 247 -34.14 -4.59 11.34
CA GLU A 247 -35.41 -5.11 10.82
C GLU A 247 -36.62 -4.19 11.12
N SER A 248 -36.53 -3.31 12.13
CA SER A 248 -37.63 -2.40 12.48
C SER A 248 -37.67 -1.14 11.61
N GLU A 249 -36.54 -0.73 11.02
CA GLU A 249 -36.46 0.46 10.16
C GLU A 249 -36.56 0.12 8.67
N ASP A 250 -36.19 -1.10 8.28
CA ASP A 250 -36.51 -1.67 6.96
C ASP A 250 -37.97 -2.18 6.97
N ALA A 251 -38.91 -1.22 7.06
CA ALA A 251 -40.34 -1.41 7.28
C ALA A 251 -41.08 -2.11 6.11
N GLY A 252 -40.58 -3.27 5.66
CA GLY A 252 -41.20 -4.12 4.65
C GLY A 252 -41.66 -3.34 3.44
N ARG A 253 -40.77 -2.55 2.81
CA ARG A 253 -41.11 -1.69 1.67
C ARG A 253 -41.88 -2.50 0.62
N LYS A 254 -43.19 -2.23 0.59
CA LYS A 254 -44.18 -2.80 -0.31
C LYS A 254 -43.74 -2.57 -1.77
N PRO A 255 -43.68 -3.59 -2.62
CA PRO A 255 -43.78 -3.37 -4.06
C PRO A 255 -45.24 -3.04 -4.37
N SER A 256 -45.58 -1.78 -4.59
CA SER A 256 -46.79 -1.43 -5.31
C SER A 256 -46.50 -1.58 -6.80
N VAL A 257 -46.84 -2.73 -7.36
CA VAL A 257 -47.02 -2.91 -8.79
C VAL A 257 -48.46 -2.52 -9.08
N VAL A 258 -48.68 -1.56 -9.98
CA VAL A 258 -49.97 -1.41 -10.68
C VAL A 258 -49.97 -2.38 -11.85
#